data_AF-A0A6A7FRU6-F1
#
_entry.id   AF-A0A6A7FRU6-F1
#
_cell.length_a   1.000
_cell.length_b   1.000
_cell.length_c   1.000
_cell.angle_alpha   90.00
_cell.angle_beta   90.00
_cell.angle_gamma   90.00
#
_symmetry.space_group_name_H-M   'P 1'
#
loop_
_entity.id
_entity.type
_entity.pdbx_description
1 polymer ?
#
loop_
_entity_poly.entity_id
_entity_poly.type
_entity_poly.pdbx_seq_one_letter_code
_entity_poly.pdbx_strand_id
1 'polypeptide(L)'
;MALLELLKGTLARRLASRLLYRRQSCRTKLPSYNGARASHSSAAGSAVRSQASVGAELSGFKVMEVHDISEMQLTAVRLQHVLTGAQYLHVAKDEPNNVFCIGFRTTPLDSTGVPHILEHTVLCGSNKYPVRDPFFKMLNRSLSTFMNAMTGSDYTIYPFSTQNPADFRNLMSVYLDAVF
;
A
#
# COMPACT_ATOMS: atom_id res chain seq x y z
N MET A 1 1.49 -4.24 -3.37
CA MET A 1 0.19 -4.63 -3.99
C MET A 1 -0.68 -3.46 -4.45
N ALA A 2 -0.84 -2.36 -3.71
CA ALA A 2 -1.74 -1.27 -4.10
C ALA A 2 -1.41 -0.58 -5.45
N LEU A 3 -0.14 -0.28 -5.73
CA LEU A 3 0.27 0.23 -7.04
C LEU A 3 0.04 -0.81 -8.15
N LEU A 4 0.30 -2.09 -7.90
CA LEU A 4 -0.01 -3.18 -8.83
C LEU A 4 -1.51 -3.30 -9.14
N GLU A 5 -2.40 -2.97 -8.20
CA GLU A 5 -3.84 -2.89 -8.45
C GLU A 5 -4.22 -1.63 -9.25
N LEU A 6 -3.60 -0.47 -8.97
CA LEU A 6 -3.72 0.74 -9.82
C LEU A 6 -3.23 0.50 -11.25
N LEU A 7 -2.25 -0.40 -11.43
CA LEU A 7 -1.66 -0.78 -12.73
C LEU A 7 -2.50 -1.84 -13.47
N LYS A 8 -3.24 -2.70 -12.75
CA LYS A 8 -4.20 -3.62 -13.36
C LYS A 8 -5.37 -2.89 -14.03
N GLY A 9 -5.74 -1.70 -13.54
CA GLY A 9 -6.76 -0.83 -14.15
C GLY A 9 -6.41 -0.41 -15.58
N THR A 10 -5.13 -0.26 -15.90
CA THR A 10 -4.62 0.11 -17.23
C THR A 10 -4.40 -1.09 -18.15
N LEU A 11 -4.13 -2.28 -17.60
CA LEU A 11 -3.80 -3.51 -18.34
C LEU A 11 -4.99 -4.44 -18.62
N ALA A 12 -6.18 -4.17 -18.06
CA ALA A 12 -7.38 -5.00 -18.26
C ALA A 12 -7.93 -5.04 -19.72
N ARG A 13 -7.23 -4.48 -20.71
CA ARG A 13 -7.57 -4.62 -22.14
C ARG A 13 -6.61 -5.46 -22.98
N ARG A 14 -5.49 -5.97 -22.45
CA ARG A 14 -4.58 -6.80 -23.27
C ARG A 14 -3.94 -7.95 -22.49
N LEU A 15 -4.25 -9.16 -22.95
CA LEU A 15 -3.52 -10.43 -22.78
C LEU A 15 -3.78 -11.22 -21.49
N ALA A 16 -4.93 -11.90 -21.47
CA ALA A 16 -5.07 -13.16 -20.76
C ALA A 16 -4.56 -14.29 -21.66
N SER A 17 -3.33 -14.76 -21.47
CA SER A 17 -2.87 -16.04 -22.01
C SER A 17 -1.62 -16.55 -21.29
N ARG A 18 -1.79 -17.72 -20.66
CA ARG A 18 -0.79 -18.79 -20.48
C ARG A 18 0.45 -18.45 -19.62
N LEU A 19 0.58 -19.14 -18.50
CA LEU A 19 1.73 -20.02 -18.30
C LEU A 19 1.42 -21.07 -17.22
N LEU A 20 1.41 -22.31 -17.68
CA LEU A 20 1.26 -23.54 -16.92
C LEU A 20 2.52 -23.82 -16.10
N TYR A 21 2.28 -24.35 -14.91
CA TYR A 21 3.19 -24.94 -13.95
C TYR A 21 4.15 -25.95 -14.62
N ARG A 22 5.46 -25.70 -14.58
CA ARG A 22 6.49 -26.70 -14.90
C ARG A 22 7.51 -26.78 -13.76
N ARG A 23 7.41 -27.85 -12.97
CA ARG A 23 8.43 -28.27 -12.00
C ARG A 23 9.70 -28.69 -12.75
N GLN A 24 10.85 -28.19 -12.31
CA GLN A 24 12.14 -28.77 -12.68
C GLN A 24 13.03 -28.85 -11.44
N SER A 25 13.33 -30.08 -11.05
CA SER A 25 14.34 -30.45 -10.06
C SER A 25 15.71 -30.12 -10.62
N CYS A 26 16.55 -29.38 -9.88
CA CYS A 26 17.95 -29.21 -10.23
C CYS A 26 18.85 -29.27 -8.98
N ARG A 27 19.80 -30.20 -9.06
CA ARG A 27 20.87 -30.51 -8.12
C ARG A 27 21.71 -29.27 -7.76
N THR A 28 22.03 -29.15 -6.48
CA THR A 28 22.90 -28.12 -5.88
C THR A 28 24.35 -28.26 -6.34
N LYS A 29 24.92 -27.20 -6.91
CA LYS A 29 26.37 -26.92 -6.89
C LYS A 29 26.57 -25.59 -6.17
N LEU A 30 27.40 -25.58 -5.14
CA LEU A 30 27.81 -24.40 -4.39
C LEU A 30 28.70 -23.50 -5.29
N PRO A 31 28.39 -22.21 -5.48
CA PRO A 31 29.30 -21.29 -6.14
C PRO A 31 30.34 -20.70 -5.16
N SER A 32 31.55 -20.57 -5.67
CA SER A 32 32.71 -19.90 -5.07
C SER A 32 32.42 -18.41 -4.84
N TYR A 33 32.85 -17.89 -3.68
CA TYR A 33 32.69 -16.50 -3.26
C TYR A 33 33.67 -15.59 -4.03
N ASN A 34 33.16 -14.90 -5.05
CA ASN A 34 33.83 -13.73 -5.64
C ASN A 34 33.08 -12.46 -5.20
N GLY A 35 33.80 -11.57 -4.51
CA GLY A 35 33.30 -10.32 -3.92
C GLY A 35 32.99 -9.22 -4.94
N ALA A 36 32.01 -9.44 -5.80
CA ALA A 36 31.33 -8.37 -6.52
C ALA A 36 29.95 -8.15 -5.87
N ARG A 37 29.75 -7.00 -5.22
CA ARG A 37 28.42 -6.56 -4.78
C ARG A 37 27.55 -6.34 -6.02
N ALA A 38 26.90 -7.38 -6.49
CA ALA A 38 25.81 -7.24 -7.45
C ALA A 38 24.69 -6.45 -6.75
N SER A 39 24.25 -5.36 -7.37
CA SER A 39 23.05 -4.63 -6.97
C SER A 39 21.86 -5.58 -7.13
N HIS A 40 21.50 -6.30 -6.06
CA HIS A 40 20.32 -7.14 -6.06
C HIS A 40 19.08 -6.27 -6.04
N SER A 41 18.56 -5.97 -7.24
CA SER A 41 17.26 -5.35 -7.36
C SER A 41 16.17 -6.37 -7.03
N SER A 42 15.29 -6.03 -6.08
CA SER A 42 14.13 -6.87 -5.72
C SER A 42 13.21 -7.09 -6.93
N ALA A 43 12.51 -8.23 -6.97
CA ALA A 43 11.57 -8.55 -8.05
C ALA A 43 10.43 -7.52 -8.09
N ALA A 44 9.94 -7.10 -6.92
CA ALA A 44 9.00 -5.99 -6.77
C ALA A 44 9.54 -4.68 -7.35
N GLY A 45 10.78 -4.32 -7.07
CA GLY A 45 11.40 -3.09 -7.62
C GLY A 45 11.49 -3.13 -9.15
N SER A 46 11.84 -4.30 -9.72
CA SER A 46 11.86 -4.49 -11.18
C SER A 46 10.48 -4.35 -11.82
N ALA A 47 9.46 -4.97 -11.23
CA ALA A 47 8.08 -4.86 -11.70
C ALA A 47 7.58 -3.41 -11.67
N VAL A 48 7.88 -2.67 -10.60
CA VAL A 48 7.47 -1.27 -10.47
C VAL A 48 8.18 -0.37 -11.48
N ARG A 49 9.49 -0.54 -11.71
CA ARG A 49 10.23 0.23 -12.72
C ARG A 49 9.69 0.04 -14.13
N SER A 50 9.25 -1.17 -14.48
CA SER A 50 8.66 -1.42 -15.81
C SER A 50 7.32 -0.72 -16.04
N GLN A 51 6.64 -0.29 -14.97
CA GLN A 51 5.25 0.20 -15.03
C GLN A 51 5.10 1.66 -14.59
N ALA A 52 6.01 2.19 -13.77
CA ALA A 52 6.01 3.56 -13.29
C ALA A 52 7.20 4.32 -13.86
N SER A 53 7.01 4.97 -15.01
CA SER A 53 7.95 5.97 -15.52
C SER A 53 7.55 7.36 -15.03
N VAL A 54 8.53 8.21 -14.74
CA VAL A 54 8.27 9.59 -14.31
C VAL A 54 7.45 10.31 -15.39
N GLY A 55 6.36 10.95 -14.96
CA GLY A 55 5.39 11.63 -15.84
C GLY A 55 4.24 10.76 -16.33
N ALA A 56 4.30 9.43 -16.19
CA ALA A 56 3.19 8.55 -16.53
C ALA A 56 1.98 8.79 -15.62
N GLU A 57 0.79 8.58 -16.18
CA GLU A 57 -0.48 8.63 -15.44
C GLU A 57 -1.02 7.21 -15.23
N LEU A 58 -1.33 6.89 -13.98
CA LEU A 58 -1.77 5.58 -13.52
C LEU A 58 -3.04 5.77 -12.70
N SER A 59 -4.20 5.40 -13.25
CA SER A 59 -5.48 5.44 -12.54
C SER A 59 -5.76 6.78 -11.83
N GLY A 60 -5.52 7.90 -12.53
CA GLY A 60 -5.71 9.26 -12.00
C GLY A 60 -4.55 9.80 -11.16
N PHE A 61 -3.45 9.06 -11.01
CA PHE A 61 -2.23 9.52 -10.33
C PHE A 61 -1.10 9.75 -11.33
N LYS A 62 -0.41 10.87 -11.22
CA LYS A 62 0.81 11.15 -11.97
C LYS A 62 2.04 10.67 -11.18
N VAL A 63 2.92 9.90 -11.82
CA VAL A 63 4.21 9.51 -11.25
C VAL A 63 5.12 10.73 -11.24
N MET A 64 5.52 11.16 -10.05
CA MET A 64 6.38 12.33 -9.87
C MET A 64 7.85 11.94 -9.76
N GLU A 65 8.12 10.80 -9.12
CA GLU A 65 9.48 10.38 -8.80
C GLU A 65 9.55 8.87 -8.58
N VAL A 66 10.67 8.27 -8.99
CA VAL A 66 11.01 6.88 -8.73
C VAL A 66 12.44 6.87 -8.20
N HIS A 67 12.65 6.29 -7.02
CA HIS A 67 13.93 6.27 -6.34
C HIS A 67 14.24 4.88 -5.79
N ASP A 68 15.38 4.32 -6.18
CA ASP A 68 15.85 3.02 -5.69
C ASP A 68 16.74 3.22 -4.45
N ILE A 69 16.41 2.54 -3.35
CA ILE A 69 17.17 2.58 -2.10
C ILE A 69 17.75 1.20 -1.85
N SER A 70 18.99 1.01 -2.30
CA SER A 70 19.66 -0.29 -2.33
C SER A 70 19.94 -0.84 -0.94
N GLU A 71 20.24 0.03 0.02
CA GLU A 71 20.53 -0.30 1.42
C GLU A 71 19.33 -0.95 2.11
N MET A 72 18.11 -0.56 1.73
CA MET A 72 16.86 -1.09 2.26
C MET A 72 16.19 -2.11 1.33
N GLN A 73 16.79 -2.38 0.17
CA GLN A 73 16.30 -3.28 -0.88
C GLN A 73 14.87 -2.95 -1.33
N LEU A 74 14.59 -1.66 -1.54
CA LEU A 74 13.26 -1.18 -1.91
C LEU A 74 13.32 -0.11 -3.00
N THR A 75 12.20 0.07 -3.68
CA THR A 75 11.97 1.16 -4.64
C THR A 75 10.83 2.04 -4.13
N ALA A 76 11.10 3.32 -3.93
CA ALA A 76 10.10 4.31 -3.57
C ALA A 76 9.53 4.98 -4.83
N VAL A 77 8.21 5.08 -4.94
CA VAL A 77 7.53 5.80 -6.02
C VAL A 77 6.63 6.85 -5.41
N ARG A 78 6.88 8.11 -5.73
CA ARG A 78 6.05 9.23 -5.32
C ARG A 78 5.08 9.56 -6.43
N LEU A 79 3.79 9.60 -6.11
CA LEU A 79 2.72 9.96 -7.03
C LEU A 79 1.88 11.10 -6.46
N GLN A 80 1.14 11.76 -7.34
CA GLN A 80 0.17 12.79 -6.98
C GLN A 80 -1.13 12.55 -7.75
N HIS A 81 -2.26 12.55 -7.05
CA HIS A 81 -3.57 12.47 -7.68
C HIS A 81 -3.84 13.73 -8.50
N VAL A 82 -4.19 13.58 -9.78
CA VAL A 82 -4.29 14.68 -10.75
C VAL A 82 -5.38 15.68 -10.36
N LEU A 83 -6.52 15.18 -9.86
CA LEU A 83 -7.68 16.04 -9.56
C LEU A 83 -7.60 16.69 -8.17
N THR A 84 -7.23 15.93 -7.14
CA THR A 84 -7.28 16.41 -5.74
C THR A 84 -5.93 16.90 -5.23
N GLY A 85 -4.84 16.64 -5.96
CA GLY A 85 -3.48 16.92 -5.50
C GLY A 85 -3.00 16.01 -4.36
N ALA A 86 -3.79 15.01 -3.96
CA ALA A 86 -3.45 14.08 -2.88
C ALA A 86 -2.10 13.37 -3.16
N GLN A 87 -1.23 13.36 -2.16
CA GLN A 87 0.09 12.75 -2.27
C GLN A 87 0.02 11.25 -1.97
N TYR A 88 0.80 10.47 -2.71
CA TYR A 88 0.88 9.02 -2.52
C TYR A 88 2.34 8.58 -2.56
N LEU A 89 2.75 7.76 -1.60
CA LEU A 89 4.06 7.11 -1.58
C LEU A 89 3.87 5.61 -1.63
N HIS A 90 4.33 4.98 -2.71
CA HIS A 90 4.43 3.54 -2.79
C HIS A 90 5.84 3.08 -2.44
N VAL A 91 5.96 2.14 -1.51
CA VAL A 91 7.23 1.49 -1.17
C VAL A 91 7.17 0.04 -1.66
N ALA A 92 7.91 -0.26 -2.71
CA ALA A 92 7.96 -1.58 -3.31
C ALA A 92 9.12 -2.38 -2.73
N LYS A 93 8.78 -3.49 -2.06
CA LYS A 93 9.72 -4.42 -1.46
C LYS A 93 9.15 -5.84 -1.57
N ASP A 94 10.03 -6.84 -1.67
CA ASP A 94 9.66 -8.26 -1.67
C ASP A 94 9.30 -8.70 -0.22
N GLU A 95 8.22 -8.14 0.32
CA GLU A 95 7.73 -8.41 1.68
C GLU A 95 6.26 -8.86 1.60
N PRO A 96 5.89 -10.05 2.13
CA PRO A 96 4.51 -10.51 2.12
C PRO A 96 3.59 -9.67 3.00
N ASN A 97 4.09 -9.09 4.10
CA ASN A 97 3.27 -8.27 5.00
C ASN A 97 3.05 -6.86 4.42
N ASN A 98 1.94 -6.67 3.72
CA ASN A 98 1.63 -5.41 3.05
C ASN A 98 1.01 -4.43 4.05
N VAL A 99 1.43 -3.17 3.97
CA VAL A 99 0.93 -2.07 4.82
C VAL A 99 0.19 -1.05 3.97
N PHE A 100 -0.91 -0.52 4.50
CA PHE A 100 -1.58 0.69 4.01
C PHE A 100 -1.69 1.69 5.15
N CYS A 101 -1.55 2.97 4.83
CA CYS A 101 -1.77 4.06 5.78
C CYS A 101 -2.30 5.27 5.02
N ILE A 102 -3.32 5.91 5.58
CA ILE A 102 -3.78 7.23 5.15
C ILE A 102 -3.61 8.21 6.31
N GLY A 103 -3.13 9.42 6.01
CA GLY A 103 -2.82 10.44 6.99
C GLY A 103 -3.40 11.78 6.60
N PHE A 104 -3.88 12.52 7.62
CA PHE A 104 -4.43 13.85 7.48
C PHE A 104 -3.67 14.79 8.39
N ARG A 105 -3.38 16.00 7.91
CA ARG A 105 -2.89 17.09 8.76
C ARG A 105 -4.05 17.63 9.59
N THR A 106 -3.94 17.54 10.90
CA THR A 106 -4.99 17.91 11.87
C THR A 106 -4.38 18.84 12.91
N THR A 107 -4.45 20.15 12.68
CA THR A 107 -3.85 21.18 13.55
C THR A 107 -4.92 21.80 14.47
N PRO A 108 -5.15 21.26 15.69
CA PRO A 108 -6.16 21.80 16.60
C PRO A 108 -5.78 23.22 17.04
N LEU A 109 -6.80 24.07 17.23
CA LEU A 109 -6.63 25.45 17.70
C LEU A 109 -6.91 25.59 19.21
N ASP A 110 -7.36 24.50 19.85
CA ASP A 110 -7.71 24.44 21.26
C ASP A 110 -7.42 23.04 21.85
N SER A 111 -7.72 22.86 23.13
CA SER A 111 -7.46 21.62 23.88
C SER A 111 -8.69 20.73 24.02
N THR A 112 -9.67 20.84 23.12
CA THR A 112 -10.90 20.02 23.17
C THR A 112 -10.67 18.55 22.81
N GLY A 113 -9.57 18.25 22.12
CA GLY A 113 -9.27 16.89 21.64
C GLY A 113 -10.05 16.48 20.39
N VAL A 114 -10.64 17.45 19.66
CA VAL A 114 -11.45 17.19 18.44
C VAL A 114 -10.81 16.20 17.46
N PRO A 115 -9.51 16.31 17.09
CA PRO A 115 -8.89 15.33 16.19
C PRO A 115 -8.92 13.89 16.72
N HIS A 116 -8.71 13.70 18.02
CA HIS A 116 -8.72 12.38 18.66
C HIS A 116 -10.14 11.82 18.78
N ILE A 117 -11.11 12.68 19.13
CA ILE A 117 -12.53 12.29 19.13
C ILE A 117 -12.97 11.89 17.73
N LEU A 118 -12.57 12.66 16.71
CA LEU A 118 -12.91 12.37 15.32
C LEU A 118 -12.29 11.06 14.85
N GLU A 119 -11.03 10.79 15.21
CA GLU A 119 -10.35 9.53 14.90
C GLU A 119 -11.14 8.31 15.36
N HIS A 120 -11.66 8.32 16.59
CA HIS A 120 -12.54 7.26 17.06
C HIS A 120 -13.89 7.24 16.34
N THR A 121 -14.48 8.40 16.10
CA THR A 121 -15.87 8.52 15.62
C THR A 121 -16.01 8.10 14.16
N VAL A 122 -15.03 8.39 13.30
CA VAL A 122 -15.05 7.96 11.88
C VAL A 122 -15.04 6.43 11.74
N LEU A 123 -14.53 5.72 12.75
CA LEU A 123 -14.48 4.25 12.78
C LEU A 123 -15.77 3.60 13.30
N CYS A 124 -16.78 4.39 13.69
CA CYS A 124 -18.06 3.92 14.23
C CYS A 124 -19.12 3.62 13.16
N GLY A 125 -18.89 3.98 11.90
CA GLY A 125 -19.80 3.71 10.78
C GLY A 125 -19.54 4.64 9.61
N SER A 126 -19.90 4.21 8.40
CA SER A 126 -19.70 4.99 7.18
C SER A 126 -20.87 4.81 6.20
N ASN A 127 -20.88 5.54 5.08
CA ASN A 127 -21.98 5.47 4.11
C ASN A 127 -22.10 4.08 3.47
N LYS A 128 -20.98 3.48 3.04
CA LYS A 128 -20.96 2.14 2.45
C LYS A 128 -21.08 1.03 3.50
N TYR A 129 -20.65 1.30 4.74
CA TYR A 129 -20.72 0.37 5.85
C TYR A 129 -21.52 0.98 7.02
N PRO A 130 -22.85 1.16 6.86
CA PRO A 130 -23.73 1.83 7.84
C PRO A 130 -24.11 0.88 8.98
N VAL A 131 -23.13 0.12 9.47
CA VAL A 131 -23.26 -0.75 10.63
C VAL A 131 -22.52 -0.11 11.78
N ARG A 132 -23.00 -0.30 13.00
CA ARG A 132 -22.28 0.16 14.19
C ARG A 132 -20.92 -0.52 14.31
N ASP A 133 -19.88 0.27 14.56
CA ASP A 133 -18.51 -0.14 14.89
C ASP A 133 -17.89 -1.12 13.86
N PRO A 134 -17.81 -0.75 12.57
CA PRO A 134 -17.23 -1.60 11.51
C PRO A 134 -15.77 -1.94 11.79
N PHE A 135 -14.99 -1.00 12.33
CA PHE A 135 -13.58 -1.22 12.68
C PHE A 135 -13.40 -2.38 13.66
N PHE A 136 -14.11 -2.34 14.80
CA PHE A 136 -14.04 -3.41 15.80
C PHE A 136 -14.55 -4.75 15.28
N LYS A 137 -15.59 -4.73 14.42
CA LYS A 137 -16.07 -5.94 13.76
C LYS A 137 -15.03 -6.55 12.82
N MET A 138 -14.21 -5.72 12.16
CA MET A 138 -13.17 -6.20 11.27
C MET A 138 -12.03 -6.90 12.01
N LEU A 139 -11.74 -6.58 13.28
CA LEU A 139 -10.73 -7.29 14.07
C LEU A 139 -10.99 -8.81 14.14
N ASN A 140 -12.26 -9.22 14.16
CA ASN A 140 -12.66 -10.64 14.19
C ASN A 140 -12.96 -11.24 12.80
N ARG A 141 -12.84 -10.44 11.73
CA ARG A 141 -13.21 -10.83 10.35
C ARG A 141 -12.06 -10.63 9.36
N SER A 142 -10.88 -10.37 9.89
CA SER A 142 -9.65 -10.01 9.18
C SER A 142 -8.54 -10.99 9.52
N LEU A 143 -7.56 -11.12 8.63
CA LEU A 143 -6.29 -11.82 8.90
C LEU A 143 -5.15 -10.80 9.05
N SER A 144 -5.49 -9.59 9.50
CA SER A 144 -4.56 -8.51 9.71
C SER A 144 -3.47 -8.86 10.71
N THR A 145 -2.26 -8.44 10.39
CA THR A 145 -1.11 -8.44 11.30
C THR A 145 -1.08 -7.18 12.16
N PHE A 146 -1.71 -6.08 11.69
CA PHE A 146 -1.90 -4.85 12.45
C PHE A 146 -3.13 -4.09 11.96
N MET A 147 -3.87 -3.45 12.87
CA MET A 147 -4.97 -2.53 12.58
C MET A 147 -5.02 -1.49 13.70
N ASN A 148 -4.94 -0.21 13.35
CA ASN A 148 -5.06 0.85 14.33
C ASN A 148 -5.39 2.22 13.69
N ALA A 149 -5.60 3.20 14.54
CA ALA A 149 -5.59 4.61 14.20
C ALA A 149 -4.86 5.37 15.32
N MET A 150 -4.25 6.50 14.98
CA MET A 150 -3.42 7.28 15.90
C MET A 150 -3.55 8.76 15.60
N THR A 151 -3.69 9.56 16.66
CA THR A 151 -3.68 11.03 16.60
C THR A 151 -2.40 11.56 17.24
N GLY A 152 -1.53 12.15 16.42
CA GLY A 152 -0.38 12.96 16.85
C GLY A 152 -0.80 14.40 17.15
N SER A 153 0.18 15.26 17.42
CA SER A 153 -0.08 16.67 17.75
C SER A 153 -0.69 17.47 16.59
N ASP A 154 -0.27 17.18 15.36
CA ASP A 154 -0.64 17.91 14.14
C ASP A 154 -1.06 17.00 12.97
N TYR A 155 -1.26 15.71 13.23
CA TYR A 155 -1.69 14.72 12.25
C TYR A 155 -2.53 13.60 12.85
N THR A 156 -3.35 12.96 12.01
CA THR A 156 -4.08 11.73 12.34
C THR A 156 -3.84 10.70 11.24
N ILE A 157 -3.49 9.48 11.60
CA ILE A 157 -3.18 8.39 10.67
C ILE A 157 -3.98 7.12 10.95
N TYR A 158 -4.31 6.38 9.89
CA TYR A 158 -5.11 5.16 9.94
C TYR A 158 -4.37 4.00 9.22
N PRO A 159 -3.42 3.35 9.90
CA PRO A 159 -2.67 2.22 9.36
C PRO A 159 -3.30 0.85 9.59
N PHE A 160 -3.16 -0.04 8.60
CA PHE A 160 -3.32 -1.48 8.78
C PHE A 160 -2.28 -2.26 7.98
N SER A 161 -2.08 -3.52 8.34
CA SER A 161 -1.28 -4.46 7.55
C SER A 161 -1.82 -5.88 7.58
N THR A 162 -1.55 -6.62 6.51
CA THR A 162 -1.98 -8.00 6.33
C THR A 162 -1.12 -8.68 5.27
N GLN A 163 -0.94 -9.99 5.42
CA GLN A 163 -0.28 -10.82 4.41
C GLN A 163 -1.27 -11.34 3.34
N ASN A 164 -2.57 -11.23 3.59
CA ASN A 164 -3.60 -11.75 2.69
C ASN A 164 -4.05 -10.67 1.68
N PRO A 165 -3.89 -10.86 0.36
CA PRO A 165 -4.26 -9.85 -0.63
C PRO A 165 -5.76 -9.55 -0.72
N ALA A 166 -6.64 -10.50 -0.41
CA ALA A 166 -8.08 -10.27 -0.37
C ALA A 166 -8.45 -9.43 0.86
N ASP A 167 -7.89 -9.80 2.00
CA ASP A 167 -8.04 -9.05 3.26
C ASP A 167 -7.53 -7.61 3.13
N PHE A 168 -6.41 -7.40 2.43
CA PHE A 168 -5.87 -6.07 2.15
C PHE A 168 -6.89 -5.19 1.43
N ARG A 169 -7.59 -5.71 0.42
CA ARG A 169 -8.63 -4.96 -0.31
C ARG A 169 -9.86 -4.70 0.56
N ASN A 170 -10.25 -5.66 1.39
CA ASN A 170 -11.37 -5.52 2.32
C ASN A 170 -11.11 -4.40 3.33
N LEU A 171 -9.96 -4.44 4.02
CA LEU A 171 -9.54 -3.44 4.98
C LEU A 171 -9.36 -2.07 4.33
N MET A 172 -8.73 -1.99 3.16
CA MET A 172 -8.57 -0.74 2.43
C MET A 172 -9.92 -0.10 2.11
N SER A 173 -10.91 -0.89 1.68
CA SER A 173 -12.25 -0.38 1.38
C SER A 173 -12.97 0.13 2.63
N VAL A 174 -12.83 -0.55 3.78
CA VAL A 174 -13.43 -0.10 5.05
C VAL A 174 -12.75 1.18 5.55
N TYR A 175 -11.42 1.25 5.52
CA TYR A 175 -10.67 2.43 5.98
C TYR A 175 -10.93 3.66 5.10
N LEU A 176 -10.93 3.49 3.77
CA LEU A 176 -11.17 4.61 2.85
C LEU A 176 -12.58 5.18 2.99
N ASP A 177 -13.59 4.33 3.20
CA ASP A 177 -14.97 4.80 3.38
C ASP A 177 -15.22 5.37 4.78
N ALA A 178 -14.43 4.96 5.79
CA ALA A 178 -14.52 5.53 7.13
C ALA A 178 -14.03 6.99 7.16
N VAL A 179 -12.92 7.29 6.47
CA VAL A 179 -12.25 8.60 6.57
C VAL A 179 -12.73 9.65 5.56
N PHE A 180 -13.60 9.29 4.61
CA PHE A 180 -14.15 10.18 3.57
C PHE A 180 -15.68 10.10 3.54
#